data_AF-A0A7I8MY35-F1
#
_entry.id   AF-A0A7I8MY35-F1
#
_cell.length_a   1.000
_cell.length_b   1.000
_cell.length_c   1.000
_cell.angle_alpha   90.00
_cell.angle_beta   90.00
_cell.angle_gamma   90.00
#
_symmetry.space_group_name_H-M   'P 1'
#
loop_
_entity.id
_entity.type
_entity.pdbx_description
1 polymer ?
#
loop_
_entity_poly.entity_id
_entity_poly.type
_entity_poly.pdbx_seq_one_letter_code
_entity_poly.pdbx_strand_id
1 'polypeptide(L)'
;MITTRNHPAAGFSLLELIVTIVVAAILGSLMVQFSGTALIGIADSVSLVRDEAAANNVLERIVSDYVQAVNTAPDTALATIVTNIDSNAYGTDITITRNYTDFTAGGAEVSPAPADSETLKVTVQGGGYRSTVLLSESRVRADDPTSRY
;
A
#
# COMPACT_ATOMS: atom_id res chain seq x y z
N MET A 1 59.56 37.49 44.06
CA MET A 1 58.54 36.87 44.93
C MET A 1 57.36 36.50 44.05
N ILE A 2 57.22 35.23 43.70
CA ILE A 2 56.17 34.73 42.79
C ILE A 2 55.10 34.08 43.66
N THR A 3 53.91 34.64 43.67
CA THR A 3 52.76 34.09 44.39
C THR A 3 52.03 33.13 43.45
N THR A 4 52.25 31.83 43.59
CA THR A 4 51.45 30.81 42.90
C THR A 4 50.06 30.77 43.52
N ARG A 5 49.04 31.26 42.81
CA ARG A 5 47.63 31.08 43.17
C ARG A 5 47.27 29.59 43.04
N ASN A 6 47.00 28.93 44.17
CA ASN A 6 46.31 27.65 44.19
C ASN A 6 44.90 27.85 43.63
N HIS A 7 44.59 27.21 42.50
CA HIS A 7 43.20 27.05 42.06
C HIS A 7 42.58 25.96 42.95
N PRO A 8 41.45 26.22 43.63
CA PRO A 8 40.72 25.15 44.29
C PRO A 8 40.25 24.18 43.21
N ALA A 9 40.65 22.91 43.31
CA ALA A 9 40.08 21.84 42.52
C ALA A 9 38.60 21.73 42.88
N ALA A 10 37.73 22.32 42.06
CA ALA A 10 36.29 22.23 42.21
C ALA A 10 35.86 20.80 41.85
N GLY A 11 35.82 19.92 42.85
CA GLY A 11 35.20 18.60 42.75
C GLY A 11 33.67 18.71 42.78
N PHE A 12 32.98 17.78 42.12
CA PHE A 12 31.53 17.65 42.21
C PHE A 12 31.11 17.34 43.65
N SER A 13 30.11 18.05 44.16
CA SER A 13 29.50 17.70 45.45
C SER A 13 28.71 16.40 45.31
N LEU A 14 28.70 15.57 46.36
CA LEU A 14 27.88 14.36 46.42
C LEU A 14 26.39 14.66 46.17
N LEU A 15 25.92 15.80 46.66
CA LEU A 15 24.55 16.27 46.45
C LEU A 15 24.29 16.59 44.98
N GLU A 16 25.23 17.21 44.29
CA GLU A 16 25.12 17.58 42.88
C GLU A 16 25.07 16.33 41.98
N LEU A 17 25.85 15.30 42.30
CA LEU A 17 25.80 14.01 41.62
C LEU A 17 24.43 13.34 41.77
N ILE A 18 23.87 13.31 42.99
CA ILE A 18 22.56 12.70 43.23
C ILE A 18 21.48 13.45 42.46
N VAL A 19 21.48 14.77 42.52
CA VAL A 19 20.48 15.60 41.84
C VAL A 19 20.56 15.43 40.32
N THR A 20 21.76 15.40 39.74
CA THR A 20 21.92 15.20 38.29
C THR A 20 21.44 13.83 37.82
N ILE A 21 21.73 12.76 38.57
CA ILE A 21 21.24 11.40 38.25
C ILE A 21 19.72 11.32 38.37
N VAL A 22 19.12 11.92 39.42
CA VAL A 22 17.66 11.93 39.60
C VAL A 22 16.98 12.70 38.48
N VAL A 23 17.48 13.88 38.13
CA VAL A 23 16.95 14.68 37.02
C VAL A 23 17.10 13.93 35.69
N ALA A 24 18.26 13.32 35.44
CA ALA A 24 18.49 12.51 34.24
C ALA A 24 17.55 11.30 34.16
N ALA A 25 17.26 10.63 35.29
CA ALA A 25 16.33 9.51 35.35
C ALA A 25 14.88 9.95 35.08
N ILE A 26 14.45 11.09 35.62
CA ILE A 26 13.11 11.64 35.36
C ILE A 26 12.98 12.02 33.88
N LEU A 27 13.93 12.77 33.34
CA LEU A 27 13.92 13.18 31.92
C LEU A 27 14.03 11.97 30.98
N GLY A 28 14.87 10.99 31.31
CA GLY A 28 15.00 9.74 30.55
C GLY A 28 13.71 8.93 30.55
N SER A 29 13.00 8.83 31.68
CA SER A 29 11.73 8.10 31.74
C SER A 29 10.63 8.75 30.90
N LEU A 30 10.55 10.09 30.90
CA LEU A 30 9.63 10.84 30.04
C LEU A 30 9.97 10.64 28.56
N MET A 31 11.26 10.68 28.21
CA MET A 31 11.71 10.45 26.84
C MET A 31 11.32 9.05 26.33
N VAL A 32 11.45 8.01 27.16
CA VAL A 32 11.04 6.64 26.79
C VAL A 32 9.53 6.54 26.61
N GLN A 33 8.74 7.15 27.48
CA GLN A 33 7.27 7.17 27.34
C GLN A 33 6.80 7.84 26.05
N PHE A 34 7.41 8.96 25.66
CA PHE A 34 7.04 9.66 24.42
C PHE A 34 7.65 9.04 23.16
N SER A 35 8.81 8.39 23.25
CA SER A 35 9.43 7.71 22.10
C SER A 35 8.74 6.38 21.78
N GLY A 36 8.24 5.66 22.79
CA GLY A 36 7.54 4.39 22.59
C GLY A 36 6.30 4.53 21.70
N THR A 37 5.48 5.56 21.94
CA THR A 37 4.28 5.81 21.14
C THR A 37 4.60 6.28 19.71
N ALA A 38 5.61 7.15 19.55
CA ALA A 38 6.05 7.60 18.23
C ALA A 38 6.65 6.48 17.38
N LEU A 39 7.45 5.59 17.97
CA LEU A 39 8.06 4.46 17.25
C LEU A 39 7.02 3.41 16.82
N ILE A 40 6.02 3.13 17.66
CA ILE A 40 4.94 2.19 17.31
C ILE A 40 4.10 2.75 16.15
N GLY A 41 3.72 4.04 16.20
CA GLY A 41 2.95 4.67 15.12
C GLY A 41 3.67 4.68 13.76
N ILE A 42 5.01 4.74 13.76
CA ILE A 42 5.82 4.67 12.53
C ILE A 42 5.83 3.25 11.96
N ALA A 43 5.99 2.23 12.81
CA ALA A 43 5.99 0.84 12.37
C ALA A 43 4.66 0.46 11.69
N ASP A 44 3.55 0.88 12.28
CA ASP A 44 2.21 0.65 11.74
C ASP A 44 2.00 1.38 10.40
N SER A 45 2.48 2.62 10.29
CA SER A 45 2.37 3.39 9.04
C SER A 45 3.19 2.77 7.90
N VAL A 46 4.37 2.22 8.22
CA VAL A 46 5.24 1.59 7.21
C VAL A 46 4.69 0.24 6.74
N SER A 47 4.17 -0.60 7.65
CA SER A 47 3.52 -1.85 7.24
C SER A 47 2.30 -1.56 6.38
N LEU A 48 1.53 -0.55 6.77
CA LEU A 48 0.33 -0.12 6.05
C LEU A 48 0.64 0.33 4.61
N VAL A 49 1.63 1.20 4.41
CA VAL A 49 2.03 1.65 3.06
C VAL A 49 2.59 0.50 2.22
N ARG A 50 3.32 -0.44 2.84
CA ARG A 50 3.84 -1.62 2.14
C ARG A 50 2.72 -2.53 1.63
N ASP A 51 1.71 -2.75 2.45
CA ASP A 51 0.60 -3.60 2.08
C ASP A 51 -0.27 -2.97 0.97
N GLU A 52 -0.48 -1.66 1.03
CA GLU A 52 -1.16 -0.91 -0.04
C GLU A 52 -0.37 -0.98 -1.36
N ALA A 53 0.95 -0.77 -1.29
CA ALA A 53 1.82 -0.86 -2.45
C ALA A 53 1.83 -2.26 -3.07
N ALA A 54 1.79 -3.32 -2.24
CA ALA A 54 1.70 -4.69 -2.72
C ALA A 54 0.38 -4.96 -3.46
N ALA A 55 -0.75 -4.52 -2.90
CA ALA A 55 -2.05 -4.64 -3.54
C ALA A 55 -2.12 -3.84 -4.86
N ASN A 56 -1.59 -2.62 -4.89
CA ASN A 56 -1.55 -1.81 -6.11
C ASN A 56 -0.62 -2.39 -7.17
N ASN A 57 0.52 -2.99 -6.80
CA ASN A 57 1.41 -3.64 -7.77
C ASN A 57 0.70 -4.79 -8.51
N VAL A 58 -0.10 -5.59 -7.79
CA VAL A 58 -0.93 -6.63 -8.41
C VAL A 58 -1.97 -6.03 -9.35
N LEU A 59 -2.63 -4.94 -8.94
CA LEU A 59 -3.62 -4.26 -9.77
C LEU A 59 -2.99 -3.68 -11.05
N GLU A 60 -1.82 -3.05 -10.95
CA GLU A 60 -1.08 -2.51 -12.09
C GLU A 60 -0.69 -3.62 -13.08
N ARG A 61 -0.26 -4.79 -12.58
CA ARG A 61 0.02 -5.94 -13.44
C ARG A 61 -1.22 -6.42 -14.19
N ILE A 62 -2.38 -6.50 -13.51
CA ILE A 62 -3.65 -6.87 -14.16
C ILE A 62 -4.02 -5.86 -15.26
N VAL A 63 -3.89 -4.56 -14.98
CA VAL A 63 -4.18 -3.52 -15.97
C VAL A 63 -3.21 -3.57 -17.15
N SER A 64 -1.92 -3.78 -16.89
CA SER A 64 -0.90 -3.94 -17.93
C SER A 64 -1.21 -5.12 -18.86
N ASP A 65 -1.50 -6.29 -18.28
CA ASP A 65 -1.87 -7.49 -19.05
C ASP A 65 -3.16 -7.24 -19.86
N TYR A 66 -4.13 -6.52 -19.29
CA TYR A 66 -5.35 -6.15 -19.99
C TYR A 66 -5.07 -5.25 -21.20
N VAL A 67 -4.24 -4.22 -21.03
CA VAL A 67 -3.84 -3.31 -22.12
C VAL A 67 -3.13 -4.08 -23.23
N GLN A 68 -2.24 -5.01 -22.87
CA GLN A 68 -1.58 -5.88 -23.85
C GLN A 68 -2.58 -6.79 -24.58
N ALA A 69 -3.53 -7.38 -23.85
CA ALA A 69 -4.55 -8.26 -24.40
C ALA A 69 -5.48 -7.51 -25.36
N VAL A 70 -5.95 -6.32 -25.00
CA VAL A 70 -6.79 -5.46 -25.86
C VAL A 70 -6.07 -5.06 -27.15
N ASN A 71 -4.77 -4.82 -27.08
CA ASN A 71 -3.98 -4.45 -28.25
C ASN A 71 -3.75 -5.62 -29.20
N THR A 72 -3.70 -6.86 -28.67
CA THR A 72 -3.36 -8.06 -29.44
C THR A 72 -4.60 -8.81 -29.95
N ALA A 73 -5.57 -9.04 -29.07
CA ALA A 73 -6.79 -9.81 -29.31
C ALA A 73 -7.97 -9.21 -28.51
N PRO A 74 -8.56 -8.09 -28.98
CA PRO A 74 -9.54 -7.33 -28.23
C PRO A 74 -10.77 -8.15 -27.82
N ASP A 75 -11.29 -8.96 -28.74
CA ASP A 75 -12.48 -9.80 -28.54
C ASP A 75 -12.33 -10.84 -27.40
N THR A 76 -11.10 -11.19 -27.04
CA THR A 76 -10.82 -12.20 -25.99
C THR A 76 -10.08 -11.61 -24.79
N ALA A 77 -9.90 -10.29 -24.74
CA ALA A 77 -9.06 -9.64 -23.74
C ALA A 77 -9.58 -9.86 -22.32
N LEU A 78 -10.89 -9.65 -22.09
CA LEU A 78 -11.50 -9.83 -20.76
C LEU A 78 -11.43 -11.30 -20.31
N ALA A 79 -11.74 -12.23 -21.21
CA ALA A 79 -11.64 -13.67 -20.94
C ALA A 79 -10.21 -14.13 -20.60
N THR A 80 -9.21 -13.53 -21.24
CA THR A 80 -7.79 -13.76 -20.94
C THR A 80 -7.46 -13.33 -19.51
N ILE A 81 -7.92 -12.15 -19.09
CA ILE A 81 -7.69 -11.66 -17.73
C ILE A 81 -8.38 -12.53 -16.68
N VAL A 82 -9.62 -12.96 -16.94
CA VAL A 82 -10.32 -13.92 -16.07
C VAL A 82 -9.50 -15.20 -15.91
N THR A 83 -8.99 -15.75 -17.01
CA THR A 83 -8.17 -16.96 -17.00
C THR A 83 -6.88 -16.76 -16.19
N ASN A 84 -6.21 -15.61 -16.35
CA ASN A 84 -4.99 -15.29 -15.60
C ASN A 84 -5.27 -15.15 -14.09
N ILE A 85 -6.41 -14.55 -13.71
CA ILE A 85 -6.82 -14.43 -12.30
C ILE A 85 -7.14 -15.82 -11.74
N ASP A 86 -7.97 -16.60 -12.43
CA ASP A 86 -8.43 -17.92 -11.96
C ASP A 86 -7.28 -18.95 -11.88
N SER A 87 -6.22 -18.77 -12.69
CA SER A 87 -4.99 -19.58 -12.66
C SER A 87 -3.94 -19.07 -11.67
N ASN A 88 -4.22 -18.03 -10.90
CA ASN A 88 -3.30 -17.39 -9.95
C ASN A 88 -2.00 -16.84 -10.59
N ALA A 89 -2.05 -16.37 -11.84
CA ALA A 89 -0.88 -15.81 -12.54
C ALA A 89 -0.30 -14.55 -11.85
N TYR A 90 -1.10 -13.86 -11.05
CA TYR A 90 -0.71 -12.66 -10.30
C TYR A 90 -0.22 -12.94 -8.87
N GLY A 91 -0.14 -14.22 -8.47
CA GLY A 91 0.22 -14.65 -7.13
C GLY A 91 -0.97 -14.93 -6.23
N THR A 92 -0.71 -15.48 -5.05
CA THR A 92 -1.73 -15.92 -4.07
C THR A 92 -1.72 -15.11 -2.77
N ASP A 93 -0.76 -14.18 -2.62
CA ASP A 93 -0.56 -13.42 -1.38
C ASP A 93 -1.62 -12.33 -1.17
N ILE A 94 -2.27 -11.92 -2.26
CA ILE A 94 -3.29 -10.88 -2.30
C ILE A 94 -4.59 -11.49 -2.81
N THR A 95 -5.71 -11.18 -2.16
CA THR A 95 -7.02 -11.69 -2.58
C THR A 95 -7.51 -10.93 -3.79
N ILE A 96 -7.77 -11.63 -4.89
CA ILE A 96 -8.30 -11.05 -6.13
C ILE A 96 -9.71 -11.60 -6.33
N THR A 97 -10.69 -10.71 -6.43
CA THR A 97 -12.08 -11.04 -6.76
C THR A 97 -12.44 -10.44 -8.10
N ARG A 98 -13.04 -11.24 -8.97
CA ARG A 98 -13.45 -10.83 -10.31
C ARG A 98 -14.92 -11.16 -10.56
N ASN A 99 -15.64 -10.23 -11.15
CA ASN A 99 -17.03 -10.43 -11.56
C ASN A 99 -17.33 -9.65 -12.83
N TYR A 100 -18.05 -10.27 -13.77
CA TYR A 100 -18.65 -9.52 -14.87
C TYR A 100 -19.78 -8.65 -14.32
N THR A 101 -19.84 -7.40 -14.75
CA THR A 101 -20.82 -6.43 -14.26
C THR A 101 -21.31 -5.58 -15.40
N ASP A 102 -22.62 -5.35 -15.47
CA ASP A 102 -23.20 -4.34 -16.34
C ASP A 102 -23.96 -3.31 -15.49
N PHE A 103 -24.39 -2.23 -16.14
CA PHE A 103 -25.18 -1.19 -15.51
C PHE A 103 -26.52 -1.07 -16.23
N THR A 104 -27.60 -1.15 -15.47
CA THR A 104 -28.94 -0.87 -16.00
C THR A 104 -29.07 0.59 -16.42
N ALA A 105 -30.11 0.93 -17.19
CA ALA A 105 -30.39 2.32 -17.57
C ALA A 105 -30.58 3.27 -16.37
N GLY A 106 -30.92 2.73 -15.19
CA GLY A 106 -31.01 3.48 -13.93
C GLY A 106 -29.68 3.57 -13.14
N GLY A 107 -28.58 3.05 -13.68
CA GLY A 107 -27.26 3.04 -13.03
C GLY A 107 -27.05 1.95 -11.97
N ALA A 108 -28.00 1.03 -11.78
CA ALA A 108 -27.82 -0.08 -10.86
C ALA A 108 -26.88 -1.14 -11.47
N GLU A 109 -25.91 -1.61 -10.67
CA GLU A 109 -25.04 -2.75 -11.01
C GLU A 109 -25.88 -4.04 -11.11
N VAL A 110 -25.65 -4.80 -12.17
CA VAL A 110 -26.19 -6.15 -12.37
C VAL A 110 -25.06 -7.11 -12.70
N SER A 111 -25.26 -8.39 -12.36
CA SER A 111 -24.30 -9.46 -12.62
C SER A 111 -24.79 -10.30 -13.80
N PRO A 112 -24.43 -9.94 -15.04
CA PRO A 112 -24.81 -10.68 -16.25
C PRO A 112 -24.11 -12.05 -16.34
N ALA A 113 -24.52 -12.85 -17.33
CA ALA A 113 -23.77 -14.03 -17.72
C ALA A 113 -22.44 -13.61 -18.39
N PRO A 114 -21.35 -14.39 -18.24
CA PRO A 114 -20.02 -14.01 -18.72
C PRO A 114 -19.91 -13.70 -20.23
N ALA A 115 -20.79 -14.29 -21.05
CA ALA A 115 -20.79 -14.11 -22.50
C ALA A 115 -21.52 -12.85 -22.96
N ASP A 116 -22.28 -12.21 -22.07
CA ASP A 116 -23.15 -11.08 -22.39
C ASP A 116 -22.62 -9.75 -21.83
N SER A 117 -21.49 -9.77 -21.11
CA SER A 117 -20.98 -8.61 -20.39
C SER A 117 -19.75 -8.01 -21.05
N GLU A 118 -19.82 -6.71 -21.28
CA GLU A 118 -18.74 -5.92 -21.86
C GLU A 118 -17.81 -5.36 -20.78
N THR A 119 -18.06 -5.63 -19.49
CA THR A 119 -17.28 -5.06 -18.38
C THR A 119 -16.96 -6.09 -17.30
N LEU A 120 -15.67 -6.16 -16.97
CA LEU A 120 -15.12 -6.97 -15.89
C LEU A 120 -14.72 -6.07 -14.72
N LYS A 121 -15.33 -6.30 -13.57
CA LYS A 121 -14.98 -5.69 -12.30
C LYS A 121 -13.95 -6.55 -11.59
N VAL A 122 -12.76 -5.99 -11.39
CA VAL A 122 -11.67 -6.66 -10.67
C VAL A 122 -11.39 -5.90 -9.38
N THR A 123 -11.36 -6.62 -8.27
CA THR A 123 -11.10 -6.08 -6.94
C THR A 123 -9.92 -6.81 -6.33
N VAL A 124 -8.94 -6.05 -5.84
CA VAL A 124 -7.74 -6.55 -5.18
C VAL A 124 -7.79 -6.13 -3.72
N GLN A 125 -7.54 -7.08 -2.81
CA GLN A 125 -7.59 -6.87 -1.36
C GLN A 125 -6.35 -7.46 -0.67
N GLY A 126 -5.64 -6.60 0.08
CA GLY A 126 -4.44 -6.95 0.84
C GLY A 126 -4.16 -5.94 1.96
N GLY A 127 -3.70 -6.41 3.12
CA GLY A 127 -3.38 -5.61 4.31
C GLY A 127 -4.40 -4.52 4.70
N GLY A 128 -5.70 -4.85 4.63
CA GLY A 128 -6.78 -3.93 5.00
C GLY A 128 -7.25 -3.00 3.87
N TYR A 129 -6.59 -3.00 2.72
CA TYR A 129 -6.94 -2.20 1.56
C TYR A 129 -7.77 -2.96 0.56
N ARG A 130 -8.64 -2.24 -0.14
CA ARG A 130 -9.44 -2.76 -1.25
C ARG A 130 -9.45 -1.74 -2.38
N SER A 131 -8.91 -2.14 -3.53
CA SER A 131 -8.93 -1.34 -4.74
C SER A 131 -9.71 -2.08 -5.83
N THR A 132 -10.52 -1.34 -6.59
CA THR A 132 -11.37 -1.90 -7.64
C THR A 132 -11.15 -1.15 -8.94
N VAL A 133 -10.98 -1.90 -10.03
CA VAL A 133 -10.93 -1.38 -11.39
C VAL A 133 -12.03 -2.01 -12.23
N LEU A 134 -12.55 -1.23 -13.18
CA LEU A 134 -13.46 -1.71 -14.21
C LEU A 134 -12.67 -1.78 -15.53
N LEU A 135 -12.64 -2.97 -16.12
CA LEU A 135 -12.04 -3.24 -17.41
C LEU A 135 -13.18 -3.48 -18.40
N SER A 136 -13.25 -2.72 -19.49
CA SER A 136 -14.32 -2.88 -20.48
C SER A 136 -13.80 -3.43 -21.80
N GLU A 137 -14.67 -3.85 -22.70
CA GLU A 137 -14.29 -3.99 -24.11
C GLU A 137 -14.02 -2.60 -24.67
N SER A 138 -12.75 -2.25 -24.84
CA SER A 138 -12.35 -0.90 -25.26
C SER A 138 -12.12 -0.78 -26.76
N ARG A 139 -12.12 -1.89 -27.50
CA ARG A 139 -11.94 -1.95 -28.95
C ARG A 139 -12.89 -2.97 -29.54
N VAL A 140 -13.64 -2.55 -30.56
CA VAL A 140 -14.63 -3.37 -31.28
C VAL A 140 -14.34 -3.42 -32.78
N ARG A 141 -13.41 -2.59 -33.28
CA ARG A 141 -12.96 -2.56 -34.67
C ARG A 141 -11.44 -2.58 -34.75
N ALA A 142 -10.91 -3.15 -35.84
CA ALA A 142 -9.47 -3.22 -36.09
C ALA A 142 -8.81 -1.82 -36.17
N ASP A 143 -9.57 -0.81 -36.58
CA ASP A 143 -9.12 0.57 -36.77
C ASP A 143 -9.12 1.38 -35.47
N ASP A 144 -9.67 0.83 -34.38
CA ASP A 144 -9.78 1.55 -33.12
C ASP A 144 -8.38 1.84 -32.55
N PRO A 145 -8.16 3.04 -31.96
CA PRO A 145 -6.87 3.44 -31.41
C PRO A 145 -6.33 2.40 -30.43
N THR A 146 -5.03 2.10 -30.53
CA THR A 146 -4.36 1.20 -29.59
C THR A 146 -4.15 1.91 -28.26
N SER A 147 -4.38 1.20 -27.16
CA SER A 147 -4.15 1.72 -25.82
C SER A 147 -2.64 1.74 -25.54
N ARG A 148 -2.11 2.87 -25.10
CA ARG A 148 -0.70 3.04 -24.73
C ARG A 148 -0.64 3.38 -23.24
N TYR A 149 -0.60 2.35 -22.42
CA TYR A 149 -0.23 2.44 -21.00
C TYR A 149 1.00 1.56 -20.77
#